data_AF-A0A840VAL1-F1
#
_entry.id   AF-A0A840VAL1-F1
#
_cell.length_a   1.000
_cell.length_b   1.000
_cell.length_c   1.000
_cell.angle_alpha   90.00
_cell.angle_beta   90.00
_cell.angle_gamma   90.00
#
_symmetry.space_group_name_H-M   'P 1'
#
loop_
_entity.id
_entity.type
_entity.pdbx_description
1 polymer ?
#
loop_
_entity_poly.entity_id
_entity_poly.type
_entity_poly.pdbx_seq_one_letter_code
_entity_poly.pdbx_strand_id
1 'polypeptide(L)'
;MVTRSHACQICVPVPEVSVADRLLAASVAVLAREDSANCFRYQTWEVLKGADLDVSPDLFVDSQVRRQLASRPAATVLCVQSPDGEWRRLGWVTPENRGVIDDILRDAGVWRKDPVRRLKYFSRLLGSEDRMVATMAHLEVGKASYAELRELEFPLSPAELRRNLDDPRMVEWQALWILLLAIHHDPSDLPRVQDRFERCATRATPKQLAAWTTAWIELKGVGAMDRIEAYYLRDPTRQRDEILAV
;
A
#
# COMPACT_ATOMS: atom_id res chain seq x y z
N MET A 1 -25.57 23.37 -11.14
CA MET A 1 -24.64 22.30 -11.54
C MET A 1 -23.51 22.32 -10.52
N VAL A 2 -23.53 21.42 -9.54
CA VAL A 2 -22.54 21.42 -8.45
C VAL A 2 -21.28 20.75 -8.97
N THR A 3 -20.25 21.55 -9.19
CA THR A 3 -18.89 21.06 -9.47
C THR A 3 -18.43 20.30 -8.23
N ARG A 4 -18.41 18.96 -8.29
CA ARG A 4 -17.73 18.15 -7.27
C ARG A 4 -16.24 18.39 -7.41
N SER A 5 -15.70 19.26 -6.56
CA SER A 5 -14.25 19.33 -6.32
C SER A 5 -13.83 18.03 -5.64
N HIS A 6 -13.29 17.09 -6.43
CA HIS A 6 -12.50 15.98 -5.89
C HIS A 6 -11.19 16.57 -5.38
N ALA A 7 -11.20 17.14 -4.17
CA ALA A 7 -9.96 17.42 -3.47
C ALA A 7 -9.26 16.07 -3.30
N CYS A 8 -8.13 15.89 -3.99
CA CYS A 8 -7.30 14.72 -3.84
C CYS A 8 -6.76 14.76 -2.41
N GLN A 9 -7.37 13.98 -1.50
CA GLN A 9 -6.87 13.84 -0.14
C GLN A 9 -5.54 13.11 -0.20
N ILE A 10 -4.49 13.90 -0.35
CA ILE A 10 -3.09 13.53 -0.40
C ILE A 10 -2.73 12.73 -1.66
N CYS A 11 -2.22 13.43 -2.67
CA CYS A 11 -1.48 12.84 -3.78
C CYS A 11 -0.17 12.20 -3.27
N VAL A 12 -0.25 11.08 -2.54
CA VAL A 12 0.91 10.21 -2.37
C VAL A 12 1.12 9.56 -3.74
N PRO A 13 2.28 9.69 -4.39
CA PRO A 13 2.59 8.93 -5.59
C PRO A 13 2.82 7.48 -5.19
N VAL A 14 1.75 6.78 -4.82
CA VAL A 14 1.74 5.34 -4.64
C VAL A 14 1.48 4.69 -6.00
N PRO A 15 2.13 3.56 -6.31
CA PRO A 15 1.80 2.79 -7.49
C PRO A 15 0.29 2.53 -7.59
N GLU A 16 -0.34 2.93 -8.69
CA GLU A 16 -1.78 2.69 -8.90
C GLU A 16 -2.11 1.19 -9.01
N VAL A 17 -1.12 0.38 -9.37
CA VAL A 17 -1.28 -1.05 -9.65
C VAL A 17 -0.53 -1.88 -8.61
N SER A 18 -1.27 -2.62 -7.79
CA SER A 18 -0.73 -3.50 -6.76
C SER A 18 -0.35 -4.88 -7.32
N VAL A 19 0.33 -5.68 -6.49
CA VAL A 19 0.54 -7.11 -6.79
C VAL A 19 -0.78 -7.84 -6.99
N ALA A 20 -1.81 -7.55 -6.18
CA ALA A 20 -3.14 -8.14 -6.33
C ALA A 20 -3.74 -7.77 -7.69
N ASP A 21 -3.65 -6.51 -8.14
CA ASP A 21 -4.14 -6.12 -9.46
C ASP A 21 -3.44 -6.88 -10.58
N ARG A 22 -2.11 -7.00 -10.50
CA ARG A 22 -1.31 -7.72 -11.51
C ARG A 22 -1.69 -9.20 -11.55
N LEU A 23 -1.86 -9.82 -10.39
CA LEU A 23 -2.29 -11.23 -10.28
C LEU A 23 -3.70 -11.43 -10.86
N LEU A 24 -4.63 -10.53 -10.54
CA LEU A 24 -6.00 -10.60 -11.04
C LEU A 24 -6.11 -10.32 -12.55
N ALA A 25 -5.27 -9.44 -13.09
CA ALA A 25 -5.24 -9.08 -14.51
C ALA A 25 -4.46 -10.10 -15.38
N ALA A 26 -3.57 -10.90 -14.78
CA ALA A 26 -2.74 -11.85 -15.49
C ALA A 26 -3.55 -12.88 -16.31
N SER A 27 -3.06 -13.28 -17.47
CA SER A 27 -3.58 -14.43 -18.21
C SER A 27 -3.15 -15.73 -17.52
N VAL A 28 -1.89 -15.81 -17.10
CA VAL A 28 -1.28 -16.97 -16.41
C VAL A 28 -0.62 -16.53 -15.11
N ALA A 29 -0.75 -17.33 -14.05
CA ALA A 29 -0.02 -17.15 -12.79
C ALA A 29 0.52 -18.49 -12.31
N VAL A 30 1.80 -18.52 -11.97
CA VAL A 30 2.51 -19.73 -11.52
C VAL A 30 3.39 -19.42 -10.31
N LEU A 31 3.59 -20.43 -9.47
CA LEU A 31 4.71 -20.49 -8.57
C LEU A 31 5.86 -21.20 -9.28
N ALA A 32 7.04 -20.60 -9.24
CA ALA A 32 8.21 -21.09 -9.93
C ALA A 32 9.42 -21.22 -9.01
N ARG A 33 10.29 -22.17 -9.35
CA ARG A 33 11.63 -22.34 -8.78
C ARG A 33 12.67 -22.39 -9.89
N GLU A 34 13.94 -22.45 -9.53
CA GLU A 34 15.01 -22.69 -10.48
C GLU A 34 14.87 -24.07 -11.15
N ASP A 35 15.09 -24.12 -12.46
CA ASP A 35 15.16 -25.38 -13.20
C ASP A 35 16.44 -26.15 -12.80
N SER A 36 16.27 -27.42 -12.43
CA SER A 36 17.38 -28.30 -12.06
C SER A 36 18.38 -28.57 -13.19
N ALA A 37 17.93 -28.57 -14.44
CA ALA A 37 18.77 -28.74 -15.64
C ALA A 37 19.42 -27.42 -16.07
N ASN A 38 18.77 -26.28 -15.80
CA ASN A 38 19.31 -24.96 -16.06
C ASN A 38 18.95 -23.95 -14.96
N CYS A 39 19.80 -23.85 -13.94
CA CYS A 39 19.55 -23.01 -12.75
C CYS A 39 19.38 -21.50 -13.02
N PHE A 40 19.59 -21.04 -14.26
CA PHE A 40 19.35 -19.65 -14.70
C PHE A 40 17.96 -19.42 -15.30
N ARG A 41 17.13 -20.47 -15.37
CA ARG A 41 15.74 -20.40 -15.84
C ARG A 41 14.79 -20.85 -14.74
N TYR A 42 13.56 -20.36 -14.82
CA TYR A 42 12.48 -20.85 -13.98
C TYR A 42 11.89 -22.13 -14.55
N GLN A 43 11.54 -23.04 -13.65
CA GLN A 43 10.63 -24.15 -13.89
C GLN A 43 9.36 -23.91 -13.06
N THR A 44 8.20 -24.13 -13.68
CA THR A 44 6.92 -24.06 -12.98
C THR A 44 6.83 -25.17 -11.95
N TRP A 45 6.59 -24.75 -10.72
CA TRP A 45 6.36 -25.63 -9.57
C TRP A 45 4.87 -25.91 -9.40
N GLU A 46 4.03 -24.89 -9.59
CA GLU A 46 2.59 -24.99 -9.47
C GLU A 46 1.91 -23.94 -10.34
N VAL A 47 0.81 -24.29 -11.00
CA VAL A 47 -0.04 -23.32 -11.69
C VAL A 47 -1.15 -22.84 -10.76
N LEU A 48 -1.28 -21.53 -10.64
CA LEU A 48 -2.35 -20.89 -9.88
C LEU A 48 -3.50 -20.40 -10.79
N LYS A 49 -3.20 -20.04 -12.04
CA LYS A 49 -4.17 -19.51 -13.01
C LYS A 49 -3.68 -19.73 -14.44
N GLY A 50 -4.60 -20.02 -15.37
CA GLY A 50 -4.45 -19.65 -16.79
C GLY A 50 -3.88 -20.67 -17.77
N ALA A 51 -3.18 -21.74 -17.39
CA ALA A 51 -2.64 -22.71 -18.36
C ALA A 51 -2.20 -24.07 -17.77
N ASP A 52 -1.88 -25.04 -18.63
CA ASP A 52 -1.27 -26.34 -18.29
C ASP A 52 0.13 -26.21 -17.65
N LEU A 53 0.55 -27.24 -16.89
CA LEU A 53 1.79 -27.27 -16.09
C LEU A 53 3.10 -27.03 -16.88
N ASP A 54 3.10 -27.18 -18.21
CA ASP A 54 4.30 -27.06 -19.05
C ASP A 54 4.72 -25.61 -19.37
N VAL A 55 3.93 -24.62 -18.97
CA VAL A 55 4.27 -23.21 -19.20
C VAL A 55 5.30 -22.76 -18.17
N SER A 56 6.54 -22.51 -18.60
CA SER A 56 7.61 -21.95 -17.75
C SER A 56 7.77 -20.43 -17.97
N PRO A 57 8.00 -19.62 -16.91
CA PRO A 57 8.26 -18.20 -17.07
C PRO A 57 9.51 -17.91 -17.90
N ASP A 58 9.38 -17.09 -18.95
CA ASP A 58 10.52 -16.60 -19.73
C ASP A 58 11.22 -15.45 -19.02
N LEU A 59 11.86 -15.78 -17.89
CA LEU A 59 12.55 -14.85 -17.01
C LEU A 59 13.89 -15.44 -16.56
N PHE A 60 14.89 -14.57 -16.45
CA PHE A 60 16.19 -14.98 -15.94
C PHE A 60 16.18 -15.13 -14.42
N VAL A 61 16.80 -16.20 -13.92
CA VAL A 61 17.07 -16.42 -12.49
C VAL A 61 18.48 -15.93 -12.19
N ASP A 62 18.57 -14.73 -11.63
CA ASP A 62 19.84 -14.13 -11.23
C ASP A 62 20.46 -14.81 -9.99
N SER A 63 21.73 -14.49 -9.72
CA SER A 63 22.49 -15.10 -8.62
C SER A 63 21.95 -14.75 -7.23
N GLN A 64 21.17 -13.67 -7.07
CA GLN A 64 20.54 -13.34 -5.79
C GLN A 64 19.31 -14.23 -5.57
N VAL A 65 18.45 -14.36 -6.57
CA VAL A 65 17.27 -15.23 -6.51
C VAL A 65 17.67 -16.68 -6.29
N ARG A 66 18.68 -17.19 -7.01
CA ARG A 66 19.18 -18.56 -6.80
C ARG A 66 19.65 -18.81 -5.37
N ARG A 67 20.41 -17.87 -4.78
CA ARG A 67 20.86 -17.98 -3.38
C ARG A 67 19.68 -17.96 -2.40
N GLN A 68 18.66 -17.16 -2.67
CA GLN A 68 17.45 -17.13 -1.84
C GLN A 68 16.64 -18.42 -1.96
N LEU A 69 16.44 -18.95 -3.17
CA LEU A 69 15.75 -20.23 -3.38
C LEU A 69 16.49 -21.41 -2.73
N ALA A 70 17.82 -21.42 -2.80
CA ALA A 70 18.64 -22.45 -2.16
C ALA A 70 18.59 -22.38 -0.62
N SER A 71 18.52 -21.17 -0.04
CA SER A 71 18.43 -21.00 1.42
C SER A 71 17.01 -21.15 1.97
N ARG A 72 15.99 -21.18 1.12
CA ARG A 72 14.57 -21.28 1.49
C ARG A 72 13.86 -22.37 0.67
N PRO A 73 13.96 -23.65 1.07
CA PRO A 73 13.43 -24.77 0.28
C PRO A 73 11.91 -24.70 0.05
N ALA A 74 11.16 -24.10 0.99
CA ALA A 74 9.72 -23.96 0.89
C ALA A 74 9.26 -22.67 0.17
N ALA A 75 10.17 -21.76 -0.17
CA ALA A 75 9.83 -20.53 -0.88
C ALA A 75 9.74 -20.76 -2.39
N THR A 76 8.85 -20.04 -3.05
CA THR A 76 8.72 -20.00 -4.51
C THR A 76 8.65 -18.55 -4.97
N VAL A 77 8.83 -18.32 -6.27
CA VAL A 77 8.63 -17.00 -6.88
C VAL A 77 7.28 -17.00 -7.57
N LEU A 78 6.43 -16.02 -7.24
CA LEU A 78 5.19 -15.76 -7.98
C LEU A 78 5.54 -15.05 -9.28
N CYS A 79 5.30 -15.75 -10.38
CA CYS A 79 5.46 -15.23 -11.73
C CYS A 79 4.08 -15.13 -12.41
N VAL A 80 3.85 -14.03 -13.11
CA VAL A 80 2.63 -13.83 -13.88
C VAL A 80 2.96 -13.47 -15.32
N GLN A 81 2.09 -13.91 -16.23
CA GLN A 81 2.08 -13.47 -17.61
C GLN A 81 0.91 -12.51 -17.81
N SER A 82 1.15 -11.34 -18.39
CA SER A 82 0.07 -10.44 -18.78
C SER A 82 -0.65 -10.94 -20.05
N PRO A 83 -1.85 -10.41 -20.37
CA PRO A 83 -2.60 -10.82 -21.56
C PRO A 83 -1.88 -10.65 -22.90
N ASP A 84 -0.87 -9.78 -22.95
CA ASP A 84 0.03 -9.56 -24.10
C ASP A 84 1.18 -10.58 -24.19
N GLY A 85 1.32 -11.46 -23.20
CA GLY A 85 2.34 -12.50 -23.17
C GLY A 85 3.60 -12.15 -22.37
N GLU A 86 3.71 -10.95 -21.79
CA GLU A 86 4.91 -10.57 -21.03
C GLU A 86 4.96 -11.22 -19.63
N TRP A 87 6.10 -11.82 -19.29
CA TRP A 87 6.34 -12.39 -17.95
C TRP A 87 6.89 -11.37 -16.97
N ARG A 88 6.43 -11.43 -15.72
CA ARG A 88 6.92 -10.58 -14.61
C ARG A 88 6.98 -11.35 -13.30
N ARG A 89 7.99 -11.04 -12.48
CA ARG A 89 8.06 -11.47 -11.07
C ARG A 89 7.21 -10.55 -10.22
N LEU A 90 6.30 -11.08 -9.42
CA LEU A 90 5.49 -10.29 -8.49
C LEU A 90 6.01 -10.33 -7.06
N GLY A 91 6.70 -11.40 -6.66
CA GLY A 91 7.25 -11.51 -5.31
C GLY A 91 7.53 -12.95 -4.90
N TRP A 92 7.84 -13.11 -3.61
CA TRP A 92 8.13 -14.39 -3.00
C TRP A 92 6.88 -14.94 -2.33
N VAL A 93 6.58 -16.21 -2.61
CA VAL A 93 5.50 -16.94 -1.93
C VAL A 93 6.12 -17.95 -0.99
N THR A 94 5.80 -17.82 0.28
CA THR A 94 6.22 -18.69 1.36
C THR A 94 4.99 -19.35 1.97
N PRO A 95 5.14 -20.40 2.79
CA PRO A 95 4.01 -21.01 3.49
C PRO A 95 3.19 -19.99 4.29
N GLU A 96 3.83 -18.96 4.85
CA GLU A 96 3.21 -17.94 5.69
C GLU A 96 2.29 -16.99 4.90
N ASN A 97 2.65 -16.66 3.65
CA ASN A 97 1.88 -15.71 2.84
C ASN A 97 1.04 -16.36 1.73
N ARG A 98 1.17 -17.68 1.53
CA ARG A 98 0.46 -18.43 0.49
C ARG A 98 -1.06 -18.24 0.55
N GLY A 99 -1.64 -18.29 1.76
CA GLY A 99 -3.08 -18.13 1.94
C GLY A 99 -3.62 -16.81 1.39
N VAL A 100 -2.83 -15.73 1.44
CA VAL A 100 -3.20 -14.42 0.87
C VAL A 100 -3.31 -14.50 -0.65
N ILE A 101 -2.40 -15.21 -1.31
CA ILE A 101 -2.43 -15.41 -2.76
C ILE A 101 -3.65 -16.21 -3.19
N ASP A 102 -3.96 -17.28 -2.45
CA ASP A 102 -5.12 -18.13 -2.72
C ASP A 102 -6.43 -17.35 -2.53
N ASP A 103 -6.54 -16.57 -1.45
CA ASP A 103 -7.70 -15.72 -1.19
C ASP A 103 -7.91 -14.69 -2.31
N ILE A 104 -6.84 -14.06 -2.82
CA ILE A 104 -6.92 -13.10 -3.94
C ILE A 104 -7.52 -13.76 -5.18
N LEU A 105 -7.04 -14.95 -5.53
CA LEU A 105 -7.52 -15.67 -6.72
C LEU A 105 -8.95 -16.17 -6.54
N ARG A 106 -9.27 -16.70 -5.36
CA ARG A 106 -10.61 -17.22 -5.02
C ARG A 106 -11.66 -16.11 -5.03
N ASP A 107 -11.36 -14.98 -4.39
CA ASP A 107 -12.33 -13.91 -4.14
C ASP A 107 -12.38 -12.86 -5.26
N ALA A 108 -11.56 -13.03 -6.31
CA ALA A 108 -11.49 -12.18 -7.49
C ALA A 108 -12.86 -11.74 -8.05
N GLY A 109 -13.78 -12.69 -8.20
CA GLY A 109 -15.13 -12.44 -8.73
C GLY A 109 -16.01 -11.65 -7.76
N VAL A 110 -15.83 -11.86 -6.45
CA VAL A 110 -16.55 -11.14 -5.39
C VAL A 110 -16.06 -9.70 -5.32
N TRP A 111 -14.74 -9.49 -5.28
CA TRP A 111 -14.13 -8.17 -5.20
C TRP A 111 -14.40 -7.28 -6.40
N ARG A 112 -14.55 -7.86 -7.60
CA ARG A 112 -14.97 -7.09 -8.77
C ARG A 112 -16.38 -6.51 -8.63
N LYS A 113 -17.26 -7.21 -7.93
CA LYS A 113 -18.65 -6.78 -7.69
C LYS A 113 -18.78 -5.90 -6.45
N ASP A 114 -17.91 -6.09 -5.47
CA ASP A 114 -17.93 -5.41 -4.18
C ASP A 114 -16.50 -4.99 -3.79
N PRO A 115 -16.03 -3.83 -4.28
CA PRO A 115 -14.69 -3.29 -3.96
C PRO A 115 -14.50 -3.03 -2.46
N VAL A 116 -15.58 -2.79 -1.70
CA VAL A 116 -15.52 -2.57 -0.25
C VAL A 116 -15.08 -3.85 0.47
N ARG A 117 -15.50 -5.04 0.01
CA ARG A 117 -14.98 -6.31 0.55
C ARG A 117 -13.49 -6.48 0.33
N ARG A 118 -12.98 -6.09 -0.84
CA ARG A 118 -11.54 -6.11 -1.14
C ARG A 118 -10.80 -5.20 -0.18
N LEU A 119 -11.29 -3.98 0.00
CA LEU A 119 -10.70 -3.01 0.92
C LEU A 119 -10.70 -3.51 2.37
N LYS A 120 -11.81 -4.08 2.86
CA LYS A 120 -11.91 -4.70 4.21
C LYS A 120 -10.99 -5.91 4.40
N TYR A 121 -10.74 -6.67 3.33
CA TYR A 121 -9.79 -7.78 3.39
C TYR A 121 -8.37 -7.25 3.59
N PHE A 122 -7.94 -6.30 2.76
CA PHE A 122 -6.59 -5.72 2.85
C PHE A 122 -6.37 -4.85 4.09
N SER A 123 -7.40 -4.20 4.65
CA SER A 123 -7.27 -3.43 5.89
C SER A 123 -6.78 -4.28 7.07
N ARG A 124 -7.15 -5.56 7.08
CA ARG A 124 -6.71 -6.53 8.10
C ARG A 124 -5.27 -6.98 7.94
N LEU A 125 -4.67 -6.74 6.78
CA LEU A 125 -3.31 -7.15 6.42
C LEU A 125 -2.27 -6.02 6.57
N LEU A 126 -2.70 -4.80 6.96
CA LEU A 126 -1.80 -3.65 7.13
C LEU A 126 -0.68 -3.89 8.15
N GLY A 127 -0.95 -4.69 9.19
CA GLY A 127 0.00 -5.05 10.24
C GLY A 127 0.85 -6.30 9.95
N SER A 128 0.80 -6.84 8.72
CA SER A 128 1.53 -8.06 8.37
C SER A 128 3.05 -7.89 8.54
N GLU A 129 3.71 -8.89 9.12
CA GLU A 129 5.18 -8.96 9.17
C GLU A 129 5.79 -9.36 7.82
N ASP A 130 5.04 -10.07 6.98
CA ASP A 130 5.45 -10.35 5.60
C ASP A 130 5.41 -9.05 4.80
N ARG A 131 6.58 -8.66 4.27
CA ARG A 131 6.77 -7.40 3.55
C ARG A 131 5.94 -7.32 2.27
N MET A 132 5.80 -8.41 1.52
CA MET A 132 5.01 -8.41 0.28
C MET A 132 3.53 -8.20 0.59
N VAL A 133 3.02 -8.89 1.61
CA VAL A 133 1.64 -8.74 2.08
C VAL A 133 1.41 -7.34 2.63
N ALA A 134 2.32 -6.82 3.45
CA ALA A 134 2.22 -5.47 4.00
C ALA A 134 2.20 -4.42 2.89
N THR A 135 3.18 -4.43 1.98
CA THR A 135 3.21 -3.50 0.84
C THR A 135 1.95 -3.59 -0.01
N MET A 136 1.44 -4.81 -0.25
CA MET A 136 0.20 -5.00 -0.99
C MET A 136 -0.99 -4.39 -0.24
N ALA A 137 -1.13 -4.64 1.06
CA ALA A 137 -2.18 -4.09 1.90
C ALA A 137 -2.16 -2.55 1.92
N HIS A 138 -0.98 -1.95 2.04
CA HIS A 138 -0.81 -0.49 2.01
C HIS A 138 -1.24 0.12 0.68
N LEU A 139 -0.86 -0.51 -0.44
CA LEU A 139 -1.31 -0.08 -1.77
C LEU A 139 -2.81 -0.20 -1.94
N GLU A 140 -3.40 -1.28 -1.44
CA GLU A 140 -4.84 -1.53 -1.57
C GLU A 140 -5.67 -0.58 -0.72
N VAL A 141 -5.26 -0.35 0.53
CA VAL A 141 -5.93 0.60 1.43
C VAL A 141 -5.65 2.05 1.02
N GLY A 142 -4.44 2.36 0.55
CA GLY A 142 -4.05 3.69 0.11
C GLY A 142 -4.80 4.20 -1.13
N LYS A 143 -5.50 3.33 -1.86
CA LYS A 143 -6.40 3.70 -2.96
C LYS A 143 -7.78 4.16 -2.49
N ALA A 144 -8.15 3.86 -1.25
CA ALA A 144 -9.46 4.22 -0.72
C ALA A 144 -9.58 5.74 -0.54
N SER A 145 -10.77 6.27 -0.80
CA SER A 145 -11.10 7.63 -0.41
C SER A 145 -11.08 7.75 1.12
N TYR A 146 -10.86 8.96 1.62
CA TYR A 146 -10.91 9.20 3.06
C TYR A 146 -12.26 8.84 3.70
N ALA A 147 -13.36 9.04 2.98
CA ALA A 147 -14.69 8.66 3.44
C ALA A 147 -14.78 7.14 3.67
N GLU A 148 -14.24 6.35 2.75
CA GLU A 148 -14.14 4.89 2.91
C GLU A 148 -13.21 4.54 4.08
N LEU A 149 -12.05 5.19 4.21
CA LEU A 149 -11.13 4.95 5.32
C LEU A 149 -11.77 5.21 6.70
N ARG A 150 -12.59 6.26 6.83
CA ARG A 150 -13.32 6.58 8.08
C ARG A 150 -14.33 5.50 8.49
N GLU A 151 -14.86 4.75 7.53
CA GLU A 151 -15.85 3.70 7.77
C GLU A 151 -15.23 2.31 7.95
N LEU A 152 -13.92 2.17 7.71
CA LEU A 152 -13.22 0.91 7.88
C LEU A 152 -12.86 0.65 9.34
N GLU A 153 -13.04 -0.60 9.74
CA GLU A 153 -12.42 -1.13 10.95
C GLU A 153 -10.99 -1.57 10.63
N PHE A 154 -10.03 -1.05 11.38
CA PHE A 154 -8.63 -1.44 11.29
C PHE A 154 -8.25 -2.22 12.55
N PRO A 155 -7.74 -3.46 12.44
CA PRO A 155 -7.30 -4.24 13.59
C PRO A 155 -5.88 -3.81 14.03
N LEU A 156 -5.69 -2.51 14.25
CA LEU A 156 -4.41 -1.94 14.68
C LEU A 156 -4.63 -1.12 15.95
N SER A 157 -3.84 -1.40 16.96
CA SER A 157 -3.81 -0.60 18.19
C SER A 157 -3.15 0.77 17.96
N PRO A 158 -3.49 1.80 18.77
CA PRO A 158 -2.79 3.08 18.74
C PRO A 158 -1.26 2.94 18.87
N ALA A 159 -0.81 1.98 19.68
CA ALA A 159 0.61 1.69 19.85
C ALA A 159 1.25 1.18 18.54
N GLU A 160 0.56 0.34 17.78
CA GLU A 160 1.04 -0.13 16.47
C GLU A 160 1.09 0.99 15.45
N LEU A 161 0.07 1.85 15.39
CA LEU A 161 0.05 3.02 14.50
C LEU A 161 1.23 3.95 14.78
N ARG A 162 1.48 4.27 16.06
CA ARG A 162 2.61 5.10 16.48
C ARG A 162 3.96 4.46 16.13
N ARG A 163 4.12 3.15 16.38
CA ARG A 163 5.34 2.41 16.01
C ARG A 163 5.60 2.46 14.51
N ASN A 164 4.58 2.23 13.68
CA ASN A 164 4.72 2.29 12.23
C ASN A 164 5.05 3.70 11.72
N LEU A 165 4.47 4.75 12.34
CA LEU A 165 4.82 6.13 12.02
C LEU A 165 6.28 6.48 12.31
N ASP A 166 6.84 5.88 13.37
CA ASP A 166 8.23 6.10 13.78
C ASP A 166 9.24 5.18 13.06
N ASP A 167 8.79 4.20 12.28
CA ASP A 167 9.67 3.31 11.50
C ASP A 167 10.18 4.02 10.21
N PRO A 168 11.51 4.23 10.06
CA PRO A 168 12.08 4.82 8.86
C PRO A 168 11.80 4.04 7.57
N ARG A 169 11.52 2.74 7.67
CA ARG A 169 11.18 1.89 6.51
C ARG A 169 9.78 2.17 5.97
N MET A 170 8.93 2.83 6.76
CA MET A 170 7.54 3.17 6.42
C MET A 170 7.39 4.59 5.86
N VAL A 171 8.50 5.32 5.61
CA VAL A 171 8.46 6.71 5.13
C VAL A 171 7.63 6.88 3.86
N GLU A 172 7.67 5.91 2.95
CA GLU A 172 6.86 5.91 1.72
C GLU A 172 5.36 5.75 2.00
N TRP A 173 4.98 5.14 3.12
CA TRP A 173 3.61 4.87 3.57
C TRP A 173 3.12 5.84 4.65
N GLN A 174 3.96 6.79 5.08
CA GLN A 174 3.68 7.63 6.25
C GLN A 174 2.38 8.42 6.13
N ALA A 175 2.03 8.89 4.93
CA ALA A 175 0.78 9.61 4.71
C ALA A 175 -0.45 8.76 5.09
N LEU A 176 -0.51 7.49 4.68
CA LEU A 176 -1.59 6.60 5.07
C LEU A 176 -1.60 6.40 6.60
N TRP A 177 -0.44 6.16 7.20
CA TRP A 177 -0.34 5.99 8.65
C TRP A 177 -0.79 7.20 9.46
N ILE A 178 -0.52 8.42 8.96
CA ILE A 178 -0.95 9.68 9.59
C ILE A 178 -2.48 9.78 9.58
N LEU A 179 -3.12 9.43 8.46
CA LEU A 179 -4.58 9.44 8.35
C LEU A 179 -5.21 8.40 9.27
N LEU A 180 -4.69 7.17 9.29
CA LEU A 180 -5.20 6.10 10.16
C LEU A 180 -5.07 6.46 11.65
N LEU A 181 -3.98 7.13 12.04
CA LEU A 181 -3.81 7.67 13.39
C LEU A 181 -4.95 8.65 13.74
N ALA A 182 -5.27 9.57 12.83
CA ALA A 182 -6.30 10.58 13.06
C ALA A 182 -7.71 9.99 13.14
N ILE A 183 -8.01 9.00 12.28
CA ILE A 183 -9.29 8.27 12.24
C ILE A 183 -9.52 7.47 13.53
N HIS A 184 -8.46 7.00 14.20
CA HIS A 184 -8.59 6.35 15.50
C HIS A 184 -9.10 7.32 16.60
N HIS A 185 -9.04 8.64 16.38
CA HIS A 185 -9.54 9.67 17.29
C HIS A 185 -9.01 9.57 18.74
N ASP A 186 -7.77 9.11 18.94
CA ASP A 186 -7.13 9.16 20.27
C ASP A 186 -6.67 10.60 20.58
N PRO A 187 -7.26 11.29 21.59
CA PRO A 187 -6.91 12.67 21.88
C PRO A 187 -5.45 12.86 22.31
N SER A 188 -4.78 11.80 22.78
CA SER A 188 -3.37 11.85 23.16
C SER A 188 -2.41 12.08 21.98
N ASP A 189 -2.88 11.87 20.74
CA ASP A 189 -2.10 12.13 19.53
C ASP A 189 -2.13 13.60 19.09
N LEU A 190 -3.05 14.43 19.63
CA LEU A 190 -3.20 15.83 19.21
C LEU A 190 -1.91 16.67 19.36
N PRO A 191 -1.16 16.62 20.49
CA PRO A 191 0.09 17.37 20.61
C PRO A 191 1.13 16.95 19.57
N ARG A 192 1.22 15.65 19.27
CA ARG A 192 2.15 15.10 18.28
C ARG A 192 1.78 15.56 16.87
N VAL A 193 0.49 15.48 16.52
CA VAL A 193 -0.01 15.90 15.20
C VAL A 193 0.24 17.40 14.97
N GLN A 194 -0.05 18.24 15.97
CA GLN A 194 0.22 19.68 15.91
C GLN A 194 1.72 19.97 15.72
N ASP A 195 2.58 19.39 16.54
CA ASP A 195 4.04 19.58 16.48
C ASP A 195 4.65 19.07 15.14
N ARG A 196 4.09 18.00 14.56
CA ARG A 196 4.47 17.53 13.22
C ARG A 196 4.02 18.47 12.11
N PHE A 197 2.77 18.97 12.15
CA PHE A 197 2.29 19.98 11.21
C PHE A 197 3.19 21.22 11.23
N GLU A 198 3.43 21.80 12.41
CA GLU A 198 4.23 23.04 12.56
C GLU A 198 5.66 22.86 12.01
N ARG A 199 6.27 21.69 12.22
CA ARG A 199 7.59 21.36 11.64
C ARG A 199 7.57 21.13 10.13
N CYS A 200 6.54 20.51 9.58
CA CYS A 200 6.40 20.34 8.14
C CYS A 200 6.13 21.68 7.44
N ALA A 201 5.30 22.53 8.04
CA ALA A 201 4.99 23.87 7.55
C ALA A 201 6.24 24.77 7.53
N THR A 202 7.09 24.71 8.56
CA THR A 202 8.34 25.50 8.59
C THR A 202 9.41 25.01 7.62
N ARG A 203 9.44 23.71 7.29
CA ARG A 203 10.45 23.11 6.41
C ARG A 203 10.01 22.96 4.95
N ALA A 204 8.79 23.38 4.60
CA ALA A 204 8.19 23.28 3.27
C ALA A 204 8.31 21.87 2.64
N THR A 205 8.09 20.82 3.44
CA THR A 205 8.09 19.43 2.95
C THR A 205 6.66 19.04 2.52
N PRO A 206 6.29 19.13 1.23
CA PRO A 206 4.88 19.13 0.83
C PRO A 206 4.25 17.74 0.98
N LYS A 207 5.06 16.69 0.80
CA LYS A 207 4.61 15.29 0.71
C LYS A 207 3.84 14.79 1.94
N GLN A 208 4.11 15.38 3.12
CA GLN A 208 3.47 14.97 4.38
C GLN A 208 2.63 16.08 4.99
N LEU A 209 2.79 17.32 4.53
CA LEU A 209 2.06 18.46 5.08
C LEU A 209 0.56 18.29 4.91
N ALA A 210 0.10 17.85 3.73
CA ALA A 210 -1.29 17.53 3.46
C ALA A 210 -1.87 16.52 4.47
N ALA A 211 -1.11 15.44 4.74
CA ALA A 211 -1.52 14.38 5.65
C ALA A 211 -1.59 14.87 7.10
N TRP A 212 -0.57 15.59 7.58
CA TRP A 212 -0.57 16.17 8.93
C TRP A 212 -1.63 17.24 9.12
N THR A 213 -1.91 18.04 8.09
CA THR A 213 -3.00 19.03 8.09
C THR A 213 -4.35 18.33 8.23
N THR A 214 -4.59 17.33 7.38
CA THR A 214 -5.84 16.52 7.42
C THR A 214 -6.01 15.88 8.79
N ALA A 215 -4.96 15.27 9.34
CA ALA A 215 -4.99 14.67 10.67
C ALA A 215 -5.31 15.69 11.78
N TRP A 216 -4.77 16.91 11.68
CA TRP A 216 -5.04 17.94 12.68
C TRP A 216 -6.48 18.42 12.64
N ILE A 217 -7.02 18.62 11.43
CA ILE A 217 -8.42 18.96 11.21
C ILE A 217 -9.34 17.86 11.76
N GLU A 218 -9.02 16.59 11.52
CA GLU A 218 -9.82 15.47 12.02
C GLU A 218 -9.87 15.41 13.55
N LEU A 219 -8.74 15.71 14.23
CA LEU A 219 -8.66 15.65 15.69
C LEU A 219 -9.19 16.90 16.40
N LYS A 220 -9.09 18.09 15.79
CA LYS A 220 -9.37 19.38 16.45
C LYS A 220 -10.50 20.19 15.80
N GLY A 221 -10.92 19.83 14.59
CA GLY A 221 -11.97 20.52 13.85
C GLY A 221 -11.65 21.99 13.57
N VAL A 222 -12.62 22.87 13.83
CA VAL A 222 -12.54 24.32 13.55
C VAL A 222 -11.30 24.97 14.17
N GLY A 223 -10.90 24.56 15.37
CA GLY A 223 -9.74 25.13 16.05
C GLY A 223 -8.38 24.76 15.41
N ALA A 224 -8.33 23.78 14.49
CA ALA A 224 -7.17 23.58 13.62
C ALA A 224 -7.23 24.53 12.42
N MET A 225 -8.39 24.69 11.79
CA MET A 225 -8.58 25.56 10.61
C MET A 225 -8.17 27.00 10.90
N ASP A 226 -8.62 27.58 12.02
CA ASP A 226 -8.27 28.95 12.41
C ASP A 226 -6.74 29.14 12.50
N ARG A 227 -6.05 28.09 12.96
CA ARG A 227 -4.61 28.12 13.17
C ARG A 227 -3.85 27.89 11.86
N ILE A 228 -4.32 26.98 11.00
CA ILE A 228 -3.78 26.78 9.65
C ILE A 228 -3.93 28.07 8.83
N GLU A 229 -5.08 28.73 8.90
CA GLU A 229 -5.31 29.99 8.20
C GLU A 229 -4.34 31.08 8.67
N ALA A 230 -4.21 31.26 9.99
CA ALA A 230 -3.37 32.31 10.58
C ALA A 230 -1.87 32.08 10.35
N TYR A 231 -1.39 30.83 10.42
CA TYR A 231 0.05 30.52 10.41
C TYR A 231 0.60 30.06 9.07
N TYR A 232 -0.25 29.60 8.15
CA TYR A 232 0.20 28.98 6.91
C TYR A 232 -0.42 29.62 5.68
N LEU A 233 -1.75 29.70 5.59
CA LEU A 233 -2.41 30.19 4.36
C LEU A 233 -2.25 31.70 4.12
N ARG A 234 -2.09 32.49 5.18
CA ARG A 234 -1.90 33.95 5.11
C ARG A 234 -0.44 34.38 5.00
N ASP A 235 0.51 33.45 5.00
CA ASP A 235 1.93 33.75 4.87
C ASP A 235 2.27 34.08 3.40
N PRO A 236 2.63 35.35 3.09
CA PRO A 236 2.86 35.79 1.71
C PRO A 236 4.11 35.19 1.07
N THR A 237 4.95 34.50 1.84
CA THR A 237 6.14 33.81 1.34
C THR A 237 5.82 32.42 0.77
N ARG A 238 4.58 31.93 0.94
CA ARG A 238 4.15 30.61 0.47
C ARG A 238 3.85 30.58 -1.01
N GLN A 239 4.27 29.50 -1.65
CA GLN A 239 4.02 29.30 -3.07
C GLN A 239 2.61 28.76 -3.29
N ARG A 240 1.98 29.14 -4.40
CA ARG A 240 0.62 28.71 -4.76
C ARG A 240 0.48 27.19 -4.80
N ASP A 241 1.47 26.48 -5.33
CA ASP A 241 1.47 25.02 -5.42
C ASP A 241 1.57 24.36 -4.03
N GLU A 242 2.22 25.03 -3.08
CA GLU A 242 2.31 24.62 -1.68
C GLU A 242 0.94 24.72 -1.00
N ILE A 243 0.25 25.84 -1.22
CA ILE A 243 -1.09 26.10 -0.68
C ILE A 243 -2.12 25.13 -1.29
N LEU A 244 -2.02 24.84 -2.58
CA LEU A 244 -2.92 23.88 -3.26
C LEU A 244 -2.71 22.43 -2.81
N ALA A 245 -1.56 22.12 -2.21
CA ALA A 245 -1.24 20.79 -1.71
C ALA A 245 -1.81 20.52 -0.30
N VAL A 246 -2.34 21.54 0.39
CA VAL A 246 -2.88 21.49 1.77
C VAL A 246 -4.38 21.65 1.76
#